data_AF-A0ABD5DV86-F1
#
_entry.id   AF-A0ABD5DV86-F1
#
_cell.length_a   1.000
_cell.length_b   1.000
_cell.length_c   1.000
_cell.angle_alpha   90.00
_cell.angle_beta   90.00
_cell.angle_gamma   90.00
#
_symmetry.space_group_name_H-M   'P 1'
#
loop_
_entity.id
_entity.type
_entity.pdbx_description
1 polymer ?
#
loop_
_entity_poly.entity_id
_entity_poly.type
_entity_poly.pdbx_seq_one_letter_code
_entity_poly.pdbx_strand_id
1 'polypeptide(L)' 'EWMRQDVTGAESAEIASDGAVSADDFTWHPVTRAVGNVKNQGPELLAPLSP' A
#
# COMPACT_ATOMS: atom_id res chain seq x y z
N GLU A 1 16.80 -3.15 -4.90
CA GLU A 1 17.10 -4.38 -5.67
C GLU A 1 15.95 -4.92 -6.51
N TRP A 2 14.69 -4.74 -6.10
CA TRP A 2 13.49 -5.35 -6.72
C TRP A 2 13.39 -5.33 -8.26
N MET A 3 13.69 -4.21 -8.92
CA MET A 3 13.47 -4.07 -10.38
C MET A 3 14.61 -4.61 -11.25
N ARG A 4 15.66 -5.16 -10.65
CA ARG A 4 16.79 -5.72 -11.38
C ARG A 4 16.35 -6.97 -12.17
N GLN A 5 16.75 -7.03 -13.43
CA GLN A 5 16.32 -8.09 -14.38
C GLN A 5 17.09 -9.41 -14.19
N ASP A 6 18.23 -9.36 -13.51
CA ASP A 6 19.15 -10.47 -13.29
C ASP A 6 18.93 -11.18 -11.94
N VAL A 7 17.84 -10.86 -11.24
CA VAL A 7 17.52 -11.39 -9.91
C VAL A 7 16.89 -12.77 -10.03
N THR A 8 17.43 -13.74 -9.30
CA THR A 8 16.85 -15.08 -9.21
C THR A 8 15.62 -15.10 -8.30
N GLY A 9 14.85 -16.20 -8.35
CA GLY A 9 13.69 -16.35 -7.45
C GLY A 9 14.06 -16.35 -5.96
N ALA A 10 15.23 -16.91 -5.60
CA ALA A 10 15.72 -16.92 -4.23
C ALA A 10 16.06 -15.51 -3.73
N GLU A 11 16.83 -14.76 -4.53
CA GLU A 11 17.16 -13.36 -4.22
C GLU A 11 15.89 -12.49 -4.17
N SER A 12 14.90 -12.76 -5.01
CA SER A 12 13.61 -12.04 -4.97
C SER A 12 12.87 -12.24 -3.65
N ALA A 13 12.93 -13.44 -3.07
CA ALA A 13 12.32 -13.74 -1.78
C ALA A 13 13.04 -13.03 -0.63
N GLU A 14 14.38 -12.98 -0.65
CA GLU A 14 15.19 -12.23 0.31
C GLU A 14 14.88 -10.73 0.21
N ILE A 15 14.86 -10.16 -1.00
CA ILE A 15 14.50 -8.74 -1.22
C ILE A 15 13.10 -8.43 -0.70
N ALA A 16 12.13 -9.32 -0.91
CA ALA A 16 10.76 -9.12 -0.41
C ALA A 16 10.69 -9.20 1.13
N SER A 17 11.45 -10.11 1.74
CA SER A 17 11.53 -10.27 3.19
C SER A 17 12.19 -9.04 3.84
N ASP A 18 13.36 -8.64 3.34
CA ASP A 18 14.17 -7.57 3.94
C ASP A 18 13.62 -6.18 3.60
N GLY A 19 12.97 -6.04 2.44
CA GLY A 19 12.37 -4.79 1.98
C GLY A 19 10.96 -4.52 2.50
N ALA A 20 10.33 -5.47 3.21
CA ALA A 20 9.00 -5.28 3.77
C ALA A 20 9.02 -4.23 4.89
N VAL A 21 8.16 -3.21 4.78
CA VAL A 21 8.00 -2.17 5.80
C VAL A 21 7.11 -2.69 6.93
N SER A 22 7.47 -2.41 8.19
CA SER A 22 6.69 -2.86 9.36
C SER A 22 5.31 -2.22 9.38
N ALA A 23 4.31 -2.95 9.90
CA ALA A 23 2.98 -2.40 10.13
C ALA A 23 2.99 -1.19 11.07
N ASP A 24 3.93 -1.16 12.02
CA ASP A 24 4.08 -0.08 13.00
C ASP A 24 4.56 1.24 12.37
N ASP A 25 5.13 1.19 11.16
CA ASP A 25 5.56 2.39 10.42
C ASP A 25 4.40 3.08 9.68
N PHE A 26 3.18 2.51 9.73
CA PHE A 26 1.99 3.04 9.06
C PHE A 26 0.98 3.66 10.02
N THR A 27 0.19 4.59 9.50
CA THR A 27 -1.00 5.14 10.15
C THR A 27 -2.24 4.86 9.30
N TRP A 28 -3.40 4.73 9.95
CA TRP A 28 -4.67 4.44 9.29
C TRP A 28 -5.82 5.22 9.94
N HIS A 29 -6.79 5.61 9.13
CA HIS A 29 -8.03 6.22 9.56
C HIS A 29 -9.19 5.70 8.68
N PRO A 30 -10.44 5.69 9.19
CA PRO A 30 -11.58 5.30 8.38
C PRO A 30 -11.88 6.36 7.30
N VAL A 31 -12.40 5.92 6.15
CA VAL A 31 -12.82 6.77 5.01
C VAL A 31 -14.25 6.45 4.61
N THR A 32 -14.86 7.32 3.79
CA THR A 32 -16.23 7.12 3.31
C THR A 32 -16.40 5.83 2.52
N ARG A 33 -17.57 5.17 2.67
CA ARG A 33 -17.95 3.99 1.88
C ARG A 33 -18.00 4.26 0.37
N ALA A 34 -18.06 5.55 -0.04
CA ALA A 34 -18.04 5.95 -1.43
C ALA A 34 -16.80 5.45 -2.20
N VAL A 35 -15.67 5.19 -1.51
CA VAL A 35 -14.42 4.67 -2.11
C VAL A 35 -14.62 3.29 -2.76
N GLY A 36 -15.61 2.51 -2.31
CA GLY A 36 -15.91 1.19 -2.87
C GLY A 36 -16.47 1.22 -4.29
N ASN A 37 -16.93 2.39 -4.78
CA ASN A 37 -17.39 2.57 -6.15
C ASN A 37 -16.32 3.28 -6.97
N VAL A 38 -15.68 2.55 -7.89
CA VAL A 38 -14.58 3.02 -8.76
C VAL A 38 -14.92 4.23 -9.63
N LYS A 39 -16.20 4.57 -9.80
CA LYS A 39 -16.63 5.76 -10.54
C LYS A 39 -16.37 7.06 -9.76
N ASN A 40 -16.19 6.98 -8.44
CA ASN A 40 -15.81 8.12 -7.62
C ASN A 40 -14.28 8.25 -7.65
N GLN A 41 -13.77 9.45 -7.92
CA GLN A 41 -12.33 9.71 -8.09
C GLN A 41 -11.87 10.99 -7.37
N GLY A 42 -12.71 11.54 -6.49
CA GLY A 42 -12.40 12.78 -5.78
C GLY A 42 -11.44 12.56 -4.60
N PRO A 43 -10.69 13.60 -4.20
CA PRO A 43 -9.73 13.51 -3.10
C PRO A 43 -10.38 13.20 -1.73
N GLU A 44 -11.68 13.46 -1.57
CA GLU A 44 -12.46 13.14 -0.38
C GLU A 44 -12.50 11.64 -0.05
N LEU A 45 -12.18 10.77 -1.01
CA LEU A 45 -12.11 9.33 -0.79
C LEU A 45 -10.94 8.90 0.11
N LEU A 46 -9.91 9.74 0.22
CA LEU A 46 -8.77 9.56 1.11
C LEU A 46 -8.87 10.41 2.38
N ALA A 47 -9.88 11.28 2.49
CA ALA A 47 -10.04 12.11 3.66
C ALA A 47 -10.53 11.27 4.86
N PRO A 48 -10.07 11.55 6.09
CA PRO A 48 -10.64 10.96 7.29
C PRO A 48 -12.14 11.19 7.38
N LEU A 49 -12.89 10.16 7.78
CA LEU A 49 -14.27 10.36 8.18
C LEU A 49 -14.30 11.29 9.39
N SER A 50 -14.95 12.44 9.24
CA SER A 50 -15.33 13.27 10.37
C SER A 50 -16.17 12.44 11.36
N PRO A 51 -16.00 12.63 12.67
CA PRO A 51 -16.89 12.05 13.68
C PRO A 51 -18.38 12.39 13.43
#